data_AF-D8Q8Q0-F1
#
_entry.id   AF-D8Q8Q0-F1
#
_cell.length_a   1.000
_cell.length_b   1.000
_cell.length_c   1.000
_cell.angle_alpha   90.00
_cell.angle_beta   90.00
_cell.angle_gamma   90.00
#
_symmetry.space_group_name_H-M   'P 1'
#
loop_
_entity.id
_entity.type
_entity.pdbx_description
1 polymer ?
#
loop_
_entity_poly.entity_id
_entity_poly.type
_entity_poly.pdbx_seq_one_letter_code
_entity_poly.pdbx_strand_id
1 'polypeptide(L)'
;MPFPIAPALLVGIGARILVDAFSSDPSSPLRSALLQGAWQGIALSHAVRSSPDLALPAVLALGVGAKVVFDITAASTAEPIDTEGTGVLEGALASSGTGRAVATLIGLALGFVGADMLAAIMEDADGEKDKDKDKKKEREKEKEKERDRRRSGREKERHKEDRHREERRERHRDTGDERAAPVRKERQRRVSGPIPPMPRPPAPYPNLPYADSTPTPSTTSQSHIFSNNGYEDITTVDTNSTLISSSRTPQEREIAALRARASLADSERRRFKEEKKWALAAGDTARASQMAWQVKRYKALMRSFTREADAKVVALNTAPTSKPPPPVAALPTRSSSPESFTKPMPAPHPAPIKTAAENVWITNGDSRRSVISVDIAKAQQPIRVNVV
;
A
#
# COMPACT_ATOMS: atom_id res chain seq x y z
N MET A 1 -5.13 8.76 14.75
CA MET A 1 -4.55 9.82 13.90
C MET A 1 -3.13 10.04 14.39
N PRO A 2 -2.11 9.99 13.51
CA PRO A 2 -0.75 10.27 13.93
C PRO A 2 -0.68 11.71 14.45
N PHE A 3 -0.21 11.88 15.69
CA PHE A 3 0.04 13.22 16.21
C PHE A 3 1.25 13.78 15.46
N PRO A 4 1.16 14.97 14.85
CA PRO A 4 2.34 15.59 14.26
C PRO A 4 3.37 15.80 15.37
N ILE A 5 4.62 15.40 15.13
CA ILE A 5 5.73 15.53 16.08
C ILE A 5 6.29 16.95 16.11
N ALA A 6 6.12 17.69 15.02
CA ALA A 6 6.60 19.05 14.87
C ALA A 6 6.13 20.04 15.95
N PRO A 7 4.87 20.03 16.42
CA PRO A 7 4.44 20.82 17.58
C PRO A 7 5.21 20.47 18.86
N ALA A 8 5.50 19.18 19.10
CA ALA A 8 6.24 18.76 20.29
C ALA A 8 7.70 19.26 20.25
N LEU A 9 8.34 19.23 19.08
CA LEU A 9 9.68 19.81 18.88
C LEU A 9 9.68 21.33 18.99
N LEU A 10 8.67 22.01 18.42
CA LEU A 10 8.50 23.45 18.53
C LEU A 10 8.34 23.91 19.98
N VAL A 11 7.53 23.18 20.77
CA VAL A 11 7.32 23.46 22.19
C VAL A 11 8.58 23.16 22.99
N GLY A 12 9.25 22.03 22.76
CA GLY A 12 10.47 21.66 23.49
C GLY A 12 11.64 22.62 23.24
N ILE A 13 11.89 22.96 21.97
CA ILE A 13 12.95 23.91 21.59
C ILE A 13 12.57 25.34 21.99
N GLY A 14 11.31 25.73 21.82
CA GLY A 14 10.81 27.04 22.25
C GLY A 14 10.93 27.25 23.77
N ALA A 15 10.59 26.22 24.56
CA ALA A 15 10.79 26.25 26.01
C ALA A 15 12.27 26.37 26.39
N ARG A 16 13.17 25.66 25.68
CA ARG A 16 14.61 25.77 25.91
C ARG A 16 15.14 27.18 25.60
N ILE A 17 14.66 27.80 24.52
CA ILE A 17 15.02 29.17 24.16
C ILE A 17 14.52 30.16 25.22
N LEU A 18 13.29 29.98 25.72
CA LEU A 18 12.75 30.80 26.82
C LEU A 18 13.63 30.67 28.07
N VAL A 19 14.00 29.44 28.46
CA VAL A 19 14.86 29.20 29.62
C VAL A 19 16.25 29.81 29.43
N ASP A 20 16.86 29.68 28.26
CA ASP A 20 18.17 30.27 27.96
C ASP A 20 18.08 31.82 27.92
N ALA A 21 16.96 32.40 27.48
CA ALA A 21 16.72 33.84 27.52
C ALA A 21 16.60 34.38 28.96
N PHE A 22 15.89 33.67 29.84
CA PHE A 22 15.79 34.04 31.25
C PHE A 22 17.07 33.76 32.06
N SER A 23 17.87 32.79 31.64
CA SER A 23 19.12 32.43 32.34
C SER A 23 20.29 33.35 32.00
N SER A 24 20.14 34.23 31.00
CA SER A 24 21.00 35.39 30.67
C SER A 24 22.47 35.21 31.08
N ASP A 25 23.11 34.19 30.56
CA ASP A 25 24.57 34.07 30.61
C ASP A 25 25.10 34.80 29.35
N PRO A 26 25.68 36.01 29.47
CA PRO A 26 26.11 36.80 28.32
C PRO A 26 27.29 36.16 27.56
N SER A 27 27.80 35.02 28.03
CA SER A 27 29.01 34.37 27.55
C SER A 27 28.92 33.76 26.14
N SER A 28 27.75 33.69 25.49
CA SER A 28 27.65 33.06 24.14
C SER A 28 26.50 33.60 23.27
N PRO A 29 26.59 34.83 22.74
CA PRO A 29 25.59 35.39 21.82
C PRO A 29 25.39 34.55 20.55
N LEU A 30 26.44 33.86 20.09
CA LEU A 30 26.40 32.99 18.91
C LEU A 30 25.52 31.75 19.10
N ARG A 31 25.55 31.14 20.29
CA ARG A 31 24.70 29.99 20.63
C ARG A 31 23.23 30.38 20.61
N SER A 32 22.88 31.55 21.15
CA SER A 32 21.51 32.06 21.15
C SER A 32 20.99 32.30 19.73
N ALA A 33 21.84 32.84 18.85
CA ALA A 33 21.53 33.06 17.43
C ALA A 33 21.32 31.75 16.65
N LEU A 34 22.18 30.74 16.87
CA LEU A 34 22.00 29.40 16.28
C LEU A 34 20.70 28.74 16.71
N LEU A 35 20.39 28.76 18.01
CA LEU A 35 19.16 28.18 18.56
C LEU A 35 17.91 28.88 18.01
N GLN A 36 17.94 30.21 17.94
CA GLN A 36 16.84 30.99 17.35
C GLN A 36 16.65 30.67 15.87
N GLY A 37 17.74 30.60 15.10
CA GLY A 37 17.71 30.16 13.71
C GLY A 37 17.13 28.76 13.56
N ALA A 38 17.59 27.79 14.36
CA ALA A 38 17.11 26.41 14.31
C ALA A 38 15.61 26.31 14.61
N TRP A 39 15.12 27.05 15.60
CA TRP A 39 13.68 27.12 15.89
C TRP A 39 12.88 27.72 14.74
N GLN A 40 13.36 28.80 14.12
CA GLN A 40 12.74 29.40 12.93
C GLN A 40 12.73 28.45 11.73
N GLY A 41 13.82 27.69 11.50
CA GLY A 41 13.91 26.69 10.45
C GLY A 41 12.90 25.55 10.62
N ILE A 42 12.73 25.06 11.86
CA ILE A 42 11.73 24.03 12.19
C ILE A 42 10.31 24.59 12.01
N ALA A 43 10.04 25.82 12.46
CA ALA A 43 8.75 26.47 12.28
C ALA A 43 8.40 26.63 10.80
N LEU A 44 9.37 27.04 9.98
CA LEU A 44 9.21 27.19 8.54
C LEU A 44 8.96 25.84 7.84
N SER A 45 9.75 24.81 8.15
CA SER A 45 9.53 23.45 7.63
C SER A 45 8.12 22.93 7.98
N HIS A 46 7.68 23.16 9.23
CA HIS A 46 6.32 22.79 9.63
C HIS A 46 5.24 23.57 8.88
N ALA A 47 5.39 24.88 8.73
CA ALA A 47 4.44 25.71 7.98
C ALA A 47 4.29 25.22 6.55
N VAL A 48 5.40 25.00 5.83
CA VAL A 48 5.43 24.47 4.46
C VAL A 48 4.67 23.13 4.34
N ARG A 49 4.78 22.26 5.35
CA ARG A 49 4.11 20.95 5.34
C ARG A 49 2.65 21.01 5.78
N SER A 50 2.31 21.90 6.70
CA SER A 50 0.98 21.96 7.33
C SER A 50 -0.06 22.69 6.48
N SER A 51 0.37 23.68 5.70
CA SER A 51 -0.50 24.46 4.82
C SER A 51 -0.12 24.21 3.35
N PRO A 52 -0.96 23.52 2.56
CA PRO A 52 -0.78 23.46 1.11
C PRO A 52 -1.01 24.82 0.45
N ASP A 53 -1.65 25.74 1.17
CA ASP A 53 -1.80 27.13 0.77
C ASP A 53 -0.49 27.89 1.04
N LEU A 54 0.15 28.37 -0.03
CA LEU A 54 1.47 29.01 -0.01
C LEU A 54 1.52 30.31 0.80
N ALA A 55 0.37 30.85 1.21
CA ALA A 55 0.28 32.11 1.95
C ALA A 55 1.05 32.09 3.28
N LEU A 56 0.85 31.08 4.13
CA LEU A 56 1.51 31.01 5.44
C LEU A 56 3.04 30.82 5.34
N PRO A 57 3.56 29.89 4.52
CA PRO A 57 5.00 29.75 4.29
C PRO A 57 5.63 31.02 3.71
N ALA A 58 4.96 31.69 2.77
CA ALA A 58 5.45 32.90 2.15
C ALA A 58 5.57 34.05 3.17
N VAL A 59 4.58 34.23 4.03
CA VAL A 59 4.61 35.25 5.10
C VAL A 59 5.74 34.96 6.10
N LEU A 60 5.92 33.71 6.50
CA LEU A 60 7.02 33.31 7.39
C LEU A 60 8.39 33.53 6.74
N ALA A 61 8.56 33.11 5.48
CA ALA A 61 9.80 33.32 4.74
C ALA A 61 10.13 34.81 4.58
N LEU A 62 9.13 35.65 4.26
CA LEU A 62 9.28 37.10 4.20
C LEU A 62 9.66 37.71 5.56
N GLY A 63 9.00 37.28 6.64
CA GLY A 63 9.30 37.77 7.99
C GLY A 63 10.72 37.40 8.45
N VAL A 64 11.15 36.17 8.17
CA VAL A 64 12.53 35.73 8.43
C VAL A 64 13.52 36.51 7.57
N GLY A 65 13.25 36.66 6.27
CA GLY A 65 14.09 37.41 5.35
C GLY A 65 14.26 38.88 5.77
N ALA A 66 13.14 39.55 6.13
CA ALA A 66 13.15 40.92 6.62
C ALA A 66 13.97 41.07 7.91
N LYS A 67 13.88 40.11 8.83
CA LYS A 67 14.70 40.09 10.04
C LYS A 67 16.19 39.97 9.72
N VAL A 68 16.58 39.03 8.83
CA VAL A 68 17.98 38.86 8.44
C VAL A 68 18.53 40.12 7.79
N VAL A 69 17.76 40.76 6.90
CA VAL A 69 18.15 42.03 6.28
C VAL A 69 18.31 43.12 7.34
N PHE A 70 17.36 43.23 8.28
CA PHE A 70 17.45 44.18 9.38
C PHE A 70 18.70 43.96 10.25
N ASP A 71 18.99 42.72 10.62
CA ASP A 71 20.17 42.36 11.41
C ASP A 71 21.48 42.71 10.68
N ILE A 72 21.53 42.53 9.34
CA ILE A 72 22.67 42.91 8.50
C ILE A 72 22.78 44.44 8.41
N THR A 73 21.68 45.16 8.18
CA THR A 73 21.69 46.64 8.08
C THR A 73 22.05 47.30 9.41
N ALA A 74 21.55 46.76 10.52
CA ALA A 74 21.93 47.19 11.87
C ALA A 74 23.41 46.91 12.16
N ALA A 75 23.98 45.83 11.62
CA ALA A 75 25.41 45.56 11.73
C ALA A 75 26.27 46.51 10.90
N SER A 76 25.79 46.94 9.72
CA SER A 76 26.54 47.86 8.84
C SER A 76 26.59 49.31 9.33
N THR A 77 25.75 49.68 10.30
CA THR A 77 25.72 51.03 10.88
C THR A 77 26.59 51.19 12.12
N ALA A 78 27.19 50.10 12.61
CA ALA A 78 28.20 50.18 13.66
C ALA A 78 29.54 50.57 13.04
N GLU A 79 30.07 51.73 13.44
CA GLU A 79 31.37 52.26 13.01
C GLU A 79 32.48 51.19 13.13
N PRO A 80 33.36 51.06 12.12
CA PRO A 80 34.44 50.08 12.14
C PRO A 80 35.42 50.40 13.27
N ILE A 81 35.50 49.52 14.26
CA ILE A 81 36.52 49.61 15.30
C ILE A 81 37.83 49.10 14.70
N ASP A 82 38.82 49.99 14.58
CA ASP A 82 40.16 49.69 14.11
C ASP A 82 40.83 48.63 15.01
N THR A 83 40.65 47.36 14.66
CA THR A 83 41.21 46.22 15.38
C THR A 83 42.35 45.64 14.55
N GLU A 84 43.51 46.31 14.56
CA GLU A 84 44.74 45.80 13.96
C GLU A 84 45.23 44.57 14.75
N GLY A 85 45.25 43.39 14.13
CA GLY A 85 46.28 42.40 14.46
C GLY A 85 45.90 40.94 14.72
N THR A 86 44.63 40.54 14.81
CA THR A 86 44.30 39.12 15.09
C THR A 86 43.14 38.60 14.24
N GLY A 87 43.45 37.67 13.33
CA GLY A 87 42.53 36.73 12.69
C GLY A 87 41.21 37.32 12.18
N VAL A 88 41.23 37.92 10.97
CA VAL A 88 40.08 38.58 10.32
C VAL A 88 38.79 37.76 10.35
N LEU A 89 38.90 36.42 10.26
CA LEU A 89 37.71 35.55 10.25
C LEU A 89 37.15 35.28 11.66
N GLU A 90 38.02 35.11 12.66
CA GLU A 90 37.62 34.73 14.02
C GLU A 90 37.11 35.96 14.81
N GLY A 91 37.76 37.12 14.61
CA GLY A 91 37.31 38.40 15.16
C GLY A 91 36.00 38.90 14.55
N ALA A 92 35.80 38.71 13.24
CA ALA A 92 34.56 39.10 12.56
C ALA A 92 33.36 38.25 13.02
N LEU A 93 33.56 36.96 13.30
CA LEU A 93 32.50 36.08 13.81
C LEU A 93 32.18 36.30 15.29
N ALA A 94 33.17 36.68 16.11
CA ALA A 94 33.00 36.83 17.55
C ALA A 94 32.47 38.21 17.99
N SER A 95 32.74 39.29 17.23
CA SER A 95 32.48 40.66 17.68
C SER A 95 31.48 41.46 16.83
N SER A 96 31.17 41.04 15.60
CA SER A 96 30.32 41.81 14.70
C SER A 96 28.87 41.28 14.62
N GLY A 97 27.90 42.18 14.41
CA GLY A 97 26.50 41.79 14.16
C GLY A 97 26.35 40.82 12.98
N THR A 98 27.31 40.82 12.05
CA THR A 98 27.42 39.88 10.94
C THR A 98 27.56 38.44 11.40
N GLY A 99 28.34 38.17 12.45
CA GLY A 99 28.51 36.83 13.02
C GLY A 99 27.18 36.25 13.54
N ARG A 100 26.32 37.10 14.11
CA ARG A 100 24.98 36.71 14.58
C ARG A 100 24.05 36.39 13.40
N ALA A 101 24.09 37.20 12.34
CA ALA A 101 23.29 36.95 11.13
C ALA A 101 23.72 35.65 10.41
N VAL A 102 25.02 35.37 10.33
CA VAL A 102 25.52 34.11 9.77
C VAL A 102 25.09 32.92 10.64
N ALA A 103 25.21 33.05 11.96
CA ALA A 103 24.76 32.03 12.91
C ALA A 103 23.25 31.75 12.83
N THR A 104 22.39 32.76 12.68
CA THR A 104 20.95 32.55 12.51
C THR A 104 20.64 31.83 11.19
N LEU A 105 21.33 32.17 10.09
CA LEU A 105 21.18 31.48 8.80
C LEU A 105 21.61 30.01 8.85
N ILE A 106 22.76 29.72 9.48
CA ILE A 106 23.22 28.34 9.70
C ILE A 106 22.23 27.57 10.56
N GLY A 107 21.78 28.19 11.65
CA GLY A 107 20.75 27.62 12.53
C GLY A 107 19.49 27.29 11.74
N LEU A 108 19.00 28.22 10.90
CA LEU A 108 17.81 28.03 10.08
C LEU A 108 17.94 26.87 9.11
N ALA A 109 19.07 26.77 8.40
CA ALA A 109 19.33 25.66 7.48
C ALA A 109 19.35 24.31 8.22
N LEU A 110 20.05 24.24 9.36
CA LEU A 110 20.10 23.04 10.20
C LEU A 110 18.73 22.66 10.76
N GLY A 111 17.95 23.63 11.21
CA GLY A 111 16.59 23.41 11.71
C GLY A 111 15.66 22.88 10.63
N PHE A 112 15.73 23.44 9.42
CA PHE A 112 14.91 23.03 8.28
C PHE A 112 15.25 21.60 7.82
N VAL A 113 16.54 21.33 7.54
CA VAL A 113 17.00 20.00 7.08
C VAL A 113 16.85 18.95 8.18
N GLY A 114 17.12 19.32 9.43
CA GLY A 114 16.98 18.44 10.59
C GLY A 114 15.53 18.01 10.82
N ALA A 115 14.57 18.93 10.66
CA ALA A 115 13.14 18.60 10.73
C ALA A 115 12.74 17.58 9.65
N ASP A 116 13.28 17.73 8.43
CA ASP A 116 12.99 16.83 7.32
C ASP A 116 13.56 15.43 7.55
N MET A 117 14.81 15.32 8.00
CA MET A 117 15.43 14.03 8.33
C MET A 117 14.74 13.33 9.49
N LEU A 118 14.38 14.07 10.56
CA LEU A 118 13.65 13.48 11.69
C LEU A 118 12.27 12.96 11.26
N ALA A 119 11.56 13.75 10.44
CA ALA A 119 10.27 13.32 9.92
C ALA A 119 10.40 12.04 9.08
N ALA A 120 11.43 11.95 8.22
CA ALA A 120 11.68 10.75 7.42
C ALA A 120 11.98 9.51 8.31
N ILE A 121 12.85 9.67 9.33
CA ILE A 121 13.19 8.59 10.27
C ILE A 121 11.95 8.12 11.04
N MET A 122 11.08 9.05 11.45
CA MET A 122 9.86 8.71 12.20
C MET A 122 8.78 8.08 11.33
N GLU A 123 8.60 8.53 10.08
CA GLU A 123 7.72 7.87 9.11
C GLU A 123 8.14 6.41 8.86
N ASP A 124 9.44 6.15 8.83
CA ASP A 124 9.97 4.79 8.72
C ASP A 124 9.72 3.95 9.98
N ALA A 125 9.80 4.55 11.17
CA ALA A 125 9.57 3.88 12.45
C ALA A 125 8.08 3.50 12.67
N ASP A 126 7.15 4.38 12.32
CA ASP A 126 5.72 4.08 12.44
C ASP A 126 5.25 3.06 11.40
N GLY A 127 5.86 3.08 10.21
CA GLY A 127 5.58 2.10 9.15
C GLY A 127 5.97 0.66 9.49
N GLU A 128 6.78 0.43 10.53
CA GLU A 128 7.12 -0.92 11.01
C GLU A 128 6.08 -1.45 12.01
N LYS A 129 5.61 -0.61 12.94
CA LYS A 129 4.60 -1.02 13.93
C LYS A 129 3.27 -1.44 13.32
N ASP A 130 2.86 -0.79 12.22
CA ASP A 130 1.63 -1.15 11.54
C ASP A 130 1.73 -2.50 10.81
N LYS A 131 2.91 -2.86 10.29
CA LYS A 131 3.13 -4.18 9.68
C LYS A 131 3.02 -5.30 10.71
N ASP A 132 3.52 -5.07 11.92
CA ASP A 132 3.41 -6.05 13.01
C ASP A 132 1.99 -6.21 13.52
N LYS A 133 1.21 -5.12 13.58
CA LYS A 133 -0.22 -5.19 13.90
C LYS A 133 -0.98 -5.98 12.84
N ASP A 134 -0.75 -5.71 11.57
CA ASP A 134 -1.41 -6.43 10.47
C ASP A 134 -1.02 -7.92 10.48
N LYS A 135 0.26 -8.24 10.67
CA LYS A 135 0.74 -9.62 10.80
C LYS A 135 0.16 -10.33 12.01
N LYS A 136 0.02 -9.64 13.15
CA LYS A 136 -0.63 -10.18 14.35
C LYS A 136 -2.10 -10.46 14.10
N LYS A 137 -2.81 -9.52 13.46
CA LYS A 137 -4.23 -9.66 13.10
C LYS A 137 -4.46 -10.81 12.11
N GLU A 138 -3.57 -10.97 11.14
CA GLU A 138 -3.58 -12.09 10.20
C GLU A 138 -3.40 -13.43 10.93
N ARG A 139 -2.43 -13.50 11.84
CA ARG A 139 -2.19 -14.69 12.67
C ARG A 139 -3.35 -15.02 13.61
N GLU A 140 -4.04 -14.01 14.14
CA GLU A 140 -5.26 -14.21 14.93
C GLU A 140 -6.42 -14.71 14.08
N LYS A 141 -6.62 -14.14 12.88
CA LYS A 141 -7.64 -14.58 11.92
C LYS A 141 -7.39 -16.01 11.43
N GLU A 142 -6.14 -16.40 11.27
CA GLU A 142 -5.76 -17.78 10.95
C GLU A 142 -6.07 -18.75 12.09
N LYS A 143 -5.72 -18.38 13.34
CA LYS A 143 -6.08 -19.16 14.55
C LYS A 143 -7.59 -19.31 14.71
N GLU A 144 -8.37 -18.28 14.40
CA GLU A 144 -9.83 -18.32 14.43
C GLU A 144 -10.38 -19.28 13.37
N LYS A 145 -9.91 -19.18 12.12
CA LYS A 145 -10.26 -20.13 11.06
C LYS A 145 -9.90 -21.58 11.41
N GLU A 146 -8.79 -21.81 12.11
CA GLU A 146 -8.43 -23.14 12.58
C GLU A 146 -9.40 -23.66 13.66
N ARG A 147 -9.83 -22.80 14.60
CA ARG A 147 -10.84 -23.16 15.60
C ARG A 147 -12.17 -23.54 14.95
N ASP A 148 -12.60 -22.80 13.92
CA ASP A 148 -13.82 -23.11 13.18
C ASP A 148 -13.73 -24.43 12.42
N ARG A 149 -12.59 -24.72 11.79
CA ARG A 149 -12.35 -26.03 11.14
C ARG A 149 -12.44 -27.18 12.15
N ARG A 150 -11.90 -27.01 13.36
CA ARG A 150 -12.01 -28.02 14.44
C ARG A 150 -13.45 -28.19 14.91
N ARG A 151 -14.22 -27.10 15.01
CA ARG A 151 -15.65 -27.16 15.41
C ARG A 151 -16.50 -27.87 14.36
N SER A 152 -16.33 -27.53 13.09
CA SER A 152 -17.00 -28.20 11.97
C SER A 152 -16.61 -29.68 11.85
N GLY A 153 -15.36 -30.03 12.11
CA GLY A 153 -14.90 -31.43 12.15
C GLY A 153 -15.65 -32.25 13.20
N ARG A 154 -15.78 -31.73 14.42
CA ARG A 154 -16.51 -32.40 15.52
C ARG A 154 -18.01 -32.55 15.23
N GLU A 155 -18.64 -31.58 14.59
CA GLU A 155 -20.05 -31.69 14.20
C GLU A 155 -20.27 -32.74 13.11
N LYS A 156 -19.39 -32.80 12.10
CA LYS A 156 -19.43 -33.85 11.07
C LYS A 156 -19.21 -35.24 11.67
N GLU A 157 -18.36 -35.37 12.67
CA GLU A 157 -18.12 -36.63 13.38
C GLU A 157 -19.35 -37.08 14.16
N ARG A 158 -20.00 -36.18 14.92
CA ARG A 158 -21.28 -36.46 15.60
C ARG A 158 -22.36 -36.90 14.61
N HIS A 159 -22.49 -36.20 13.48
CA HIS A 159 -23.48 -36.55 12.47
C HIS A 159 -23.20 -37.92 11.82
N LYS A 160 -21.92 -38.30 11.65
CA LYS A 160 -21.57 -39.66 11.19
C LYS A 160 -21.93 -40.71 12.24
N GLU A 161 -21.68 -40.44 13.51
CA GLU A 161 -22.01 -41.35 14.61
C GLU A 161 -23.53 -41.55 14.75
N ASP A 162 -24.30 -40.48 14.67
CA ASP A 162 -25.78 -40.55 14.69
C ASP A 162 -26.31 -41.35 13.50
N ARG A 163 -25.76 -41.14 12.29
CA ARG A 163 -26.13 -41.92 11.11
C ARG A 163 -25.80 -43.41 11.29
N HIS A 164 -24.64 -43.74 11.85
CA HIS A 164 -24.28 -45.13 12.14
C HIS A 164 -25.19 -45.76 13.20
N ARG A 165 -25.61 -44.97 14.20
CA ARG A 165 -26.55 -45.40 15.23
C ARG A 165 -27.94 -45.66 14.66
N GLU A 166 -28.38 -44.83 13.72
CA GLU A 166 -29.64 -45.00 13.00
C GLU A 166 -29.60 -46.23 12.08
N GLU A 167 -28.53 -46.42 11.32
CA GLU A 167 -28.34 -47.61 10.47
C GLU A 167 -28.30 -48.90 11.31
N ARG A 168 -27.71 -48.87 12.52
CA ARG A 168 -27.79 -49.99 13.47
C ARG A 168 -29.22 -50.26 13.95
N ARG A 169 -30.02 -49.21 14.16
CA ARG A 169 -31.44 -49.36 14.55
C ARG A 169 -32.27 -49.93 13.41
N GLU A 170 -32.01 -49.53 12.17
CA GLU A 170 -32.68 -50.08 10.99
C GLU A 170 -32.36 -51.56 10.78
N ARG A 171 -31.08 -51.96 10.87
CA ARG A 171 -30.70 -53.38 10.77
C ARG A 171 -31.38 -54.26 11.82
N HIS A 172 -31.62 -53.73 13.02
CA HIS A 172 -32.37 -54.44 14.07
C HIS A 172 -33.88 -54.48 13.85
N ARG A 173 -34.46 -53.53 13.10
CA ARG A 173 -35.88 -53.59 12.70
C ARG A 173 -36.12 -54.63 11.61
N ASP A 174 -35.18 -54.76 10.68
CA ASP A 174 -35.32 -55.65 9.52
C ASP A 174 -35.04 -57.12 9.87
N THR A 175 -34.24 -57.38 10.91
CA THR A 175 -34.12 -58.72 11.51
C THR A 175 -35.29 -59.03 12.44
N GLY A 176 -36.50 -58.60 12.06
CA GLY A 176 -37.78 -58.91 12.70
C GLY A 176 -37.96 -60.41 12.89
N ASP A 177 -37.40 -60.89 14.00
CA ASP A 177 -37.49 -62.24 14.49
C ASP A 177 -38.86 -62.37 15.13
N GLU A 178 -39.80 -62.92 14.35
CA GLU A 178 -41.18 -63.19 14.74
C GLU A 178 -41.32 -64.30 15.80
N ARG A 179 -40.22 -64.73 16.44
CA ARG A 179 -40.26 -65.78 17.47
C ARG A 179 -39.21 -65.58 18.56
N ALA A 180 -39.50 -64.79 19.59
CA ALA A 180 -38.97 -65.07 20.93
C ALA A 180 -39.71 -64.34 22.04
N ALA A 181 -40.60 -65.09 22.69
CA ALA A 181 -41.07 -64.85 24.04
C ALA A 181 -39.94 -65.06 25.08
N PRO A 182 -40.15 -64.78 26.38
CA PRO A 182 -39.10 -64.42 27.33
C PRO A 182 -38.42 -65.64 27.96
N VAL A 183 -37.09 -65.71 27.90
CA VAL A 183 -36.30 -66.58 28.79
C VAL A 183 -35.38 -65.72 29.64
N ARG A 184 -35.94 -65.42 30.81
CA ARG A 184 -35.27 -65.01 32.04
C ARG A 184 -34.41 -66.19 32.52
N LYS A 185 -33.17 -65.87 32.94
CA LYS A 185 -32.18 -66.66 33.70
C LYS A 185 -31.02 -67.23 32.87
N GLU A 186 -29.87 -67.26 33.56
CA GLU A 186 -28.70 -68.07 33.26
C GLU A 186 -27.67 -67.49 32.27
N ARG A 187 -26.99 -66.39 32.64
CA ARG A 187 -25.53 -66.27 32.44
C ARG A 187 -24.91 -65.06 33.15
N GLN A 188 -25.01 -65.08 34.48
CA GLN A 188 -23.85 -64.71 35.27
C GLN A 188 -22.83 -65.84 35.12
N ARG A 189 -21.56 -65.46 34.89
CA ARG A 189 -20.33 -66.28 34.86
C ARG A 189 -19.75 -66.50 33.46
N ARG A 190 -18.47 -66.13 33.38
CA ARG A 190 -17.49 -66.28 32.29
C ARG A 190 -17.65 -65.15 31.25
N VAL A 191 -16.67 -64.28 30.99
CA VAL A 191 -15.22 -64.48 30.93
C VAL A 191 -14.53 -63.13 31.18
N SER A 192 -13.77 -63.05 32.26
CA SER A 192 -12.61 -62.16 32.39
C SER A 192 -11.51 -62.69 31.48
N GLY A 193 -11.40 -62.11 30.28
CA GLY A 193 -10.31 -62.36 29.33
C GLY A 193 -9.23 -61.29 29.44
N PRO A 194 -7.94 -61.63 29.31
CA PRO A 194 -6.86 -60.65 29.34
C PRO A 194 -6.98 -59.68 28.16
N ILE A 195 -6.89 -58.39 28.45
CA ILE A 195 -6.79 -57.32 27.44
C ILE A 195 -5.50 -57.55 26.64
N PRO A 196 -5.54 -57.70 25.30
CA PRO A 196 -4.31 -57.78 24.50
C PRO A 196 -3.53 -56.46 24.61
N PRO A 197 -2.19 -56.51 24.76
CA PRO A 197 -1.37 -55.31 24.86
C PRO A 197 -1.45 -54.52 23.55
N MET A 198 -1.73 -53.23 23.65
CA MET A 198 -1.75 -52.33 22.50
C MET A 198 -0.37 -52.27 21.82
N PRO A 199 -0.32 -52.21 20.48
CA PRO A 199 0.93 -52.08 19.74
C PRO A 199 1.61 -50.75 20.09
N ARG A 200 2.86 -50.87 20.55
CA ARG A 200 3.75 -49.77 20.91
C ARG A 200 4.01 -48.90 19.66
N PRO A 201 3.98 -47.56 19.75
CA PRO A 201 4.31 -46.69 18.62
C PRO A 201 5.76 -46.92 18.19
N PRO A 202 6.06 -46.91 16.87
CA PRO A 202 7.42 -47.10 16.36
C PRO A 202 8.35 -45.99 16.89
N ALA A 203 9.56 -46.40 17.26
CA ALA A 203 10.60 -45.53 17.79
C ALA A 203 10.98 -44.42 16.78
N PRO A 204 11.51 -43.28 17.26
CA PRO A 204 12.01 -42.22 16.40
C PRO A 204 13.12 -42.78 15.50
N TYR A 205 12.96 -42.61 14.18
CA TYR A 205 13.98 -43.04 13.22
C TYR A 205 15.32 -42.36 13.52
N PRO A 206 16.45 -43.10 13.45
CA PRO A 206 17.77 -42.52 13.63
C PRO A 206 18.08 -41.55 12.48
N ASN A 207 18.64 -40.40 12.85
CA ASN A 207 19.16 -39.38 11.93
C ASN A 207 20.05 -40.02 10.87
N LEU A 208 19.56 -40.09 9.63
CA LEU A 208 20.39 -40.35 8.47
C LEU A 208 21.18 -39.08 8.14
N PRO A 209 22.49 -39.18 7.86
CA PRO A 209 23.29 -38.05 7.44
C PRO A 209 22.75 -37.52 6.12
N TYR A 210 22.55 -36.21 6.07
CA TYR A 210 22.09 -35.43 4.92
C TYR A 210 23.07 -35.66 3.77
N ALA A 211 22.71 -36.56 2.85
CA ALA A 211 23.38 -36.65 1.56
C ALA A 211 23.01 -35.39 0.78
N ASP A 212 24.04 -34.61 0.47
CA ASP A 212 24.02 -33.52 -0.49
C ASP A 212 23.54 -34.06 -1.84
N SER A 213 22.27 -33.85 -2.13
CA SER A 213 21.64 -34.20 -3.40
C SER A 213 20.62 -33.11 -3.66
N THR A 214 21.08 -32.07 -4.32
CA THR A 214 20.23 -31.07 -4.98
C THR A 214 19.16 -31.80 -5.80
N PRO A 215 17.88 -31.74 -5.43
CA PRO A 215 16.83 -32.30 -6.27
C PRO A 215 16.63 -31.35 -7.44
N THR A 216 17.02 -31.80 -8.64
CA THR A 216 16.49 -31.24 -9.89
C THR A 216 14.98 -31.50 -9.91
N PRO A 217 14.13 -30.46 -9.97
CA PRO A 217 12.70 -30.66 -10.06
C PRO A 217 12.35 -31.15 -11.47
N SER A 218 12.10 -32.45 -11.60
CA SER A 218 11.37 -32.99 -12.75
C SER A 218 9.91 -32.55 -12.65
N THR A 219 9.63 -31.38 -13.23
CA THR A 219 8.30 -30.85 -13.47
C THR A 219 7.48 -31.85 -14.29
N THR A 220 6.54 -32.51 -13.62
CA THR A 220 5.46 -33.25 -14.27
C THR A 220 4.64 -32.29 -15.14
N SER A 221 4.56 -32.62 -16.42
CA SER A 221 3.83 -31.93 -17.48
C SER A 221 2.38 -31.60 -17.10
N GLN A 222 2.15 -30.35 -16.71
CA GLN A 222 0.83 -29.71 -16.79
C GLN A 222 0.93 -28.22 -17.17
N SER A 223 1.97 -27.86 -17.96
CA SER A 223 2.34 -26.46 -18.21
C SER A 223 2.53 -26.09 -19.69
N HIS A 224 1.81 -26.73 -20.62
CA HIS A 224 1.95 -26.40 -22.05
C HIS A 224 1.14 -25.18 -22.52
N ILE A 225 0.49 -24.43 -21.62
CA ILE A 225 -0.30 -23.22 -21.98
C ILE A 225 0.40 -21.90 -21.58
N PHE A 226 1.51 -21.91 -20.83
CA PHE A 226 2.16 -20.67 -20.36
C PHE A 226 3.56 -20.41 -20.94
N SER A 227 3.96 -21.12 -22.00
CA SER A 227 5.36 -21.09 -22.50
C SER A 227 5.69 -19.97 -23.50
N ASN A 228 4.85 -18.95 -23.67
CA ASN A 228 5.25 -17.73 -24.39
C ASN A 228 5.80 -16.70 -23.40
N ASN A 229 7.04 -16.94 -22.96
CA ASN A 229 7.87 -16.09 -22.09
C ASN A 229 8.28 -14.75 -22.75
N GLY A 230 7.33 -14.05 -23.38
CA GLY A 230 7.43 -12.60 -23.50
C GLY A 230 7.05 -12.02 -22.14
N TYR A 231 7.78 -11.04 -21.64
CA TYR A 231 7.33 -10.22 -20.52
C TYR A 231 5.89 -9.77 -20.82
N GLU A 232 4.90 -10.42 -20.21
CA GLU A 232 3.53 -9.94 -20.28
C GLU A 232 3.49 -8.65 -19.47
N ASP A 233 3.68 -7.54 -20.19
CA ASP A 233 3.53 -6.21 -19.63
C ASP A 233 2.14 -6.13 -18.98
N ILE A 234 2.05 -5.53 -17.79
CA ILE A 234 0.81 -5.45 -16.99
C ILE A 234 -0.34 -4.81 -17.79
N THR A 235 0.01 -4.07 -18.84
CA THR A 235 -0.90 -3.42 -19.77
C THR A 235 -1.62 -4.38 -20.72
N THR A 236 -1.11 -5.60 -20.96
CA THR A 236 -1.65 -6.53 -21.97
C THR A 236 -2.77 -7.43 -21.46
N VAL A 237 -3.01 -7.47 -20.15
CA VAL A 237 -4.14 -8.22 -19.57
C VAL A 237 -5.44 -7.45 -19.84
N ASP A 238 -5.95 -7.55 -21.07
CA ASP A 238 -7.21 -6.94 -21.46
C ASP A 238 -8.43 -7.79 -21.07
N THR A 239 -9.61 -7.16 -21.08
CA THR A 239 -10.91 -7.79 -20.76
C THR A 239 -11.23 -8.99 -21.65
N ASN A 240 -10.55 -9.10 -22.80
CA ASN A 240 -10.67 -10.20 -23.76
C ASN A 240 -9.56 -11.26 -23.62
N SER A 241 -8.70 -11.16 -22.60
CA SER A 241 -7.65 -12.15 -22.36
C SER A 241 -8.26 -13.54 -22.20
N THR A 242 -7.69 -14.51 -22.92
CA THR A 242 -8.12 -15.93 -22.92
C THR A 242 -8.04 -16.58 -21.53
N LEU A 243 -7.32 -15.96 -20.60
CA LEU A 243 -7.26 -16.36 -19.19
C LEU A 243 -8.58 -16.16 -18.45
N ILE A 244 -9.49 -15.33 -18.97
CA ILE A 244 -10.79 -15.05 -18.35
C ILE A 244 -11.85 -15.89 -19.08
N SER A 245 -12.45 -16.84 -18.36
CA SER A 245 -13.51 -17.69 -18.92
C SER A 245 -14.62 -16.84 -19.56
N SER A 246 -14.95 -17.17 -20.81
CA SER A 246 -15.99 -16.52 -21.62
C SER A 246 -17.40 -16.68 -21.06
N SER A 247 -17.61 -17.58 -20.09
CA SER A 247 -18.89 -17.83 -19.43
C SER A 247 -19.36 -16.71 -18.49
N ARG A 248 -18.48 -15.76 -18.17
CA ARG A 248 -18.78 -14.66 -17.22
C ARG A 248 -19.48 -13.49 -17.91
N THR A 249 -20.36 -12.83 -17.16
CA THR A 249 -20.97 -11.57 -17.61
C THR A 249 -19.87 -10.53 -17.90
N PRO A 250 -20.08 -9.57 -18.82
CA PRO A 250 -19.07 -8.57 -19.16
C PRO A 250 -18.50 -7.84 -17.92
N GLN A 251 -19.35 -7.51 -16.95
CA GLN A 251 -18.93 -6.84 -15.71
C GLN A 251 -18.08 -7.75 -14.81
N GLU A 252 -18.43 -9.03 -14.70
CA GLU A 252 -17.62 -10.02 -13.98
C GLU A 252 -16.27 -10.27 -14.67
N ARG A 253 -16.21 -10.18 -16.00
CA ARG A 253 -14.95 -10.28 -16.76
C ARG A 253 -14.02 -9.11 -16.43
N GLU A 254 -14.54 -7.90 -16.32
CA GLU A 254 -13.75 -6.74 -15.90
C GLU A 254 -13.22 -6.87 -14.47
N ILE A 255 -14.06 -7.33 -13.53
CA ILE A 255 -13.63 -7.59 -12.14
C ILE A 255 -12.52 -8.66 -12.12
N ALA A 256 -12.67 -9.70 -12.93
CA ALA A 256 -11.68 -10.76 -13.07
C ALA A 256 -10.36 -10.24 -13.66
N ALA A 257 -10.42 -9.39 -14.69
CA ALA A 257 -9.25 -8.76 -15.29
C ALA A 257 -8.50 -7.88 -14.28
N LEU A 258 -9.21 -7.06 -13.50
CA LEU A 258 -8.60 -6.23 -12.44
C LEU A 258 -7.92 -7.09 -11.36
N ARG A 259 -8.54 -8.19 -10.94
CA ARG A 259 -7.93 -9.13 -9.98
C ARG A 259 -6.71 -9.84 -10.56
N ALA A 260 -6.73 -10.18 -11.85
CA ALA A 260 -5.58 -10.74 -12.55
C ALA A 260 -4.42 -9.73 -12.61
N ARG A 261 -4.70 -8.47 -13.00
CA ARG A 261 -3.71 -7.38 -12.99
C ARG A 261 -3.14 -7.13 -11.59
N ALA A 262 -3.98 -7.16 -10.55
CA ALA A 262 -3.52 -7.04 -9.17
C ALA A 262 -2.57 -8.19 -8.77
N SER A 263 -2.88 -9.41 -9.19
CA SER A 263 -2.05 -10.60 -8.94
C SER A 263 -0.71 -10.51 -9.66
N LEU A 264 -0.71 -10.04 -10.90
CA LEU A 264 0.50 -9.85 -11.71
C LEU A 264 1.38 -8.72 -11.16
N ALA A 265 0.79 -7.63 -10.66
CA ALA A 265 1.53 -6.61 -9.92
C ALA A 265 2.18 -7.14 -8.63
N ASP A 266 1.55 -8.09 -7.91
CA ASP A 266 2.17 -8.69 -6.73
C ASP A 266 3.29 -9.68 -7.09
N SER A 267 3.19 -10.43 -8.19
CA SER A 267 4.30 -11.29 -8.63
C SER A 267 5.53 -10.46 -9.00
N GLU A 268 5.35 -9.37 -9.77
CA GLU A 268 6.43 -8.43 -10.08
C GLU A 268 7.03 -7.81 -8.81
N ARG A 269 6.19 -7.39 -7.87
CA ARG A 269 6.65 -6.88 -6.58
C ARG A 269 7.52 -7.88 -5.82
N ARG A 270 7.19 -9.18 -5.82
CA ARG A 270 7.99 -10.22 -5.16
C ARG A 270 9.33 -10.40 -5.84
N ARG A 271 9.33 -10.47 -7.17
CA ARG A 271 10.54 -10.52 -7.99
C ARG A 271 11.48 -9.35 -7.68
N PHE A 272 10.98 -8.11 -7.69
CA PHE A 272 11.80 -6.93 -7.37
C PHE A 272 12.32 -6.92 -5.92
N LYS A 273 11.63 -7.57 -4.96
CA LYS A 273 12.17 -7.75 -3.61
C LYS A 273 13.36 -8.71 -3.58
N GLU A 274 13.31 -9.77 -4.38
CA GLU A 274 14.41 -10.71 -4.52
C GLU A 274 15.59 -10.05 -5.22
N GLU A 275 15.37 -9.38 -6.35
CA GLU A 275 16.40 -8.61 -7.05
C GLU A 275 17.04 -7.53 -6.16
N LYS A 276 16.24 -6.86 -5.31
CA LYS A 276 16.77 -5.93 -4.29
C LYS A 276 17.72 -6.63 -3.32
N LYS A 277 17.36 -7.81 -2.80
CA LYS A 277 18.21 -8.56 -1.87
C LYS A 277 19.52 -8.99 -2.55
N TRP A 278 19.43 -9.41 -3.80
CA TRP A 278 20.60 -9.79 -4.60
C TRP A 278 21.52 -8.59 -4.84
N ALA A 279 20.99 -7.42 -5.18
CA ALA A 279 21.78 -6.20 -5.34
C ALA A 279 22.48 -5.79 -4.03
N LEU A 280 21.79 -5.89 -2.89
CA LEU A 280 22.40 -5.63 -1.58
C LEU A 280 23.51 -6.62 -1.24
N ALA A 281 23.31 -7.91 -1.54
CA ALA A 281 24.33 -8.94 -1.34
C ALA A 281 25.56 -8.71 -2.23
N ALA A 282 25.38 -8.15 -3.41
CA ALA A 282 26.46 -7.74 -4.32
C ALA A 282 27.13 -6.41 -3.94
N GLY A 283 26.64 -5.70 -2.91
CA GLY A 283 27.15 -4.38 -2.51
C GLY A 283 26.69 -3.21 -3.39
N ASP A 284 25.79 -3.45 -4.35
CA ASP A 284 25.26 -2.41 -5.27
C ASP A 284 24.04 -1.70 -4.65
N THR A 285 24.34 -0.67 -3.85
CA THR A 285 23.33 0.13 -3.14
C THR A 285 22.45 0.96 -4.09
N ALA A 286 23.01 1.43 -5.22
CA ALA A 286 22.29 2.20 -6.22
C ALA A 286 21.19 1.35 -6.87
N ARG A 287 21.53 0.15 -7.35
CA ARG A 287 20.55 -0.79 -7.90
C ARG A 287 19.54 -1.23 -6.86
N ALA A 288 19.96 -1.48 -5.63
CA ALA A 288 19.04 -1.82 -4.54
C ALA A 288 18.00 -0.72 -4.28
N SER A 289 18.39 0.56 -4.37
CA SER A 289 17.48 1.70 -4.23
C SER A 289 16.47 1.77 -5.38
N GLN A 290 16.91 1.52 -6.62
CA GLN A 290 16.05 1.45 -7.80
C GLN A 290 15.01 0.33 -7.66
N MET A 291 15.44 -0.87 -7.26
CA MET A 291 14.54 -2.00 -7.01
C MET A 291 13.56 -1.69 -5.88
N ALA A 292 14.00 -0.98 -4.82
CA ALA A 292 13.11 -0.54 -3.75
C ALA A 292 12.00 0.40 -4.26
N TRP A 293 12.33 1.31 -5.18
CA TRP A 293 11.34 2.18 -5.83
C TRP A 293 10.32 1.36 -6.65
N GLN A 294 10.79 0.37 -7.42
CA GLN A 294 9.90 -0.54 -8.17
C GLN A 294 8.95 -1.31 -7.22
N VAL A 295 9.46 -1.84 -6.10
CA VAL A 295 8.62 -2.51 -5.09
C VAL A 295 7.53 -1.59 -4.56
N LYS A 296 7.83 -0.30 -4.31
CA LYS A 296 6.84 0.70 -3.88
C LYS A 296 5.81 0.94 -4.96
N ARG A 297 6.24 1.14 -6.22
CA ARG A 297 5.36 1.34 -7.38
C ARG A 297 4.39 0.18 -7.59
N TYR A 298 4.87 -1.05 -7.65
CA TYR A 298 4.01 -2.22 -7.86
C TYR A 298 3.08 -2.51 -6.68
N LYS A 299 3.51 -2.20 -5.45
CA LYS A 299 2.63 -2.25 -4.28
C LYS A 299 1.47 -1.26 -4.41
N ALA A 300 1.73 -0.06 -4.92
CA ALA A 300 0.68 0.94 -5.15
C ALA A 300 -0.29 0.48 -6.26
N LEU A 301 0.23 -0.04 -7.38
CA LEU A 301 -0.57 -0.58 -8.48
C LEU A 301 -1.46 -1.75 -8.05
N MET A 302 -0.91 -2.70 -7.30
CA MET A 302 -1.67 -3.83 -6.74
C MET A 302 -2.85 -3.31 -5.90
N ARG A 303 -2.60 -2.34 -5.00
CA ARG A 303 -3.64 -1.74 -4.14
C ARG A 303 -4.70 -1.00 -4.95
N SER A 304 -4.33 -0.25 -6.00
CA SER A 304 -5.30 0.45 -6.83
C SER A 304 -6.22 -0.52 -7.57
N PHE A 305 -5.66 -1.58 -8.17
CA PHE A 305 -6.46 -2.60 -8.86
C PHE A 305 -7.36 -3.39 -7.92
N THR A 306 -6.91 -3.71 -6.70
CA THR A 306 -7.78 -4.34 -5.70
C THR A 306 -8.95 -3.43 -5.32
N ARG A 307 -8.67 -2.15 -5.04
CA ARG A 307 -9.72 -1.18 -4.69
C ARG A 307 -10.73 -0.98 -5.82
N GLU A 308 -10.26 -0.92 -7.06
CA GLU A 308 -11.13 -0.79 -8.24
C GLU A 308 -11.97 -2.04 -8.46
N ALA A 309 -11.38 -3.24 -8.31
CA ALA A 309 -12.12 -4.49 -8.40
C ALA A 309 -13.22 -4.56 -7.34
N ASP A 310 -12.91 -4.18 -6.09
CA ASP A 310 -13.87 -4.16 -4.99
C ASP A 310 -14.98 -3.13 -5.22
N ALA A 311 -14.65 -1.94 -5.74
CA ALA A 311 -15.64 -0.93 -6.11
C ALA A 311 -16.59 -1.44 -7.19
N LYS A 312 -16.10 -2.16 -8.20
CA LYS A 312 -16.94 -2.78 -9.24
C LYS A 312 -17.82 -3.90 -8.70
N VAL A 313 -17.34 -4.70 -7.75
CA VAL A 313 -18.16 -5.71 -7.07
C VAL A 313 -19.30 -5.06 -6.29
N VAL A 314 -19.03 -3.96 -5.58
CA VAL A 314 -20.08 -3.20 -4.87
C VAL A 314 -21.08 -2.63 -5.87
N ALA A 315 -20.61 -2.00 -6.96
CA ALA A 315 -21.48 -1.45 -8.00
C ALA A 315 -22.40 -2.52 -8.61
N LEU A 316 -21.87 -3.72 -8.91
CA LEU A 316 -22.63 -4.87 -9.42
C LEU A 316 -23.75 -5.30 -8.47
N ASN A 317 -23.47 -5.32 -7.16
CA ASN A 317 -24.44 -5.71 -6.14
C ASN A 317 -25.46 -4.60 -5.82
N THR A 318 -25.09 -3.33 -5.99
CA THR A 318 -25.98 -2.18 -5.75
C THR A 318 -26.82 -1.81 -6.96
N ALA A 319 -26.42 -2.23 -8.16
CA ALA A 319 -27.20 -1.98 -9.37
C ALA A 319 -28.59 -2.58 -9.15
N PRO A 320 -29.66 -1.76 -9.20
CA PRO A 320 -31.01 -2.30 -9.06
C PRO A 320 -31.14 -3.34 -10.15
N THR A 321 -31.31 -4.61 -9.76
CA THR A 321 -31.67 -5.66 -10.70
C THR A 321 -32.89 -5.11 -11.42
N SER A 322 -32.72 -4.69 -12.67
CA SER A 322 -33.81 -4.17 -13.48
C SER A 322 -34.74 -5.36 -13.59
N LYS A 323 -35.71 -5.40 -12.68
CA LYS A 323 -36.72 -6.43 -12.64
C LYS A 323 -37.29 -6.38 -14.05
N PRO A 324 -37.14 -7.46 -14.85
CA PRO A 324 -37.59 -7.43 -16.22
C PRO A 324 -39.01 -6.88 -16.17
N PRO A 325 -39.34 -5.85 -16.98
CA PRO A 325 -40.64 -5.22 -16.92
C PRO A 325 -41.66 -6.36 -16.93
N PRO A 326 -42.65 -6.34 -15.99
CA PRO A 326 -43.62 -7.42 -15.91
C PRO A 326 -44.11 -7.70 -17.33
N PRO A 327 -44.18 -8.97 -17.76
CA PRO A 327 -44.54 -9.31 -19.13
C PRO A 327 -45.81 -8.53 -19.43
N VAL A 328 -45.68 -7.53 -20.29
CA VAL A 328 -46.79 -6.66 -20.67
C VAL A 328 -47.78 -7.63 -21.27
N ALA A 329 -48.87 -7.90 -20.53
CA ALA A 329 -49.92 -8.79 -20.95
C ALA A 329 -50.27 -8.37 -22.38
N ALA A 330 -50.08 -9.31 -23.31
CA ALA A 330 -50.18 -9.09 -24.75
C ALA A 330 -51.44 -8.26 -25.03
N LEU A 331 -51.25 -6.96 -25.29
CA LEU A 331 -52.31 -6.14 -25.82
C LEU A 331 -52.56 -6.70 -27.23
N PRO A 332 -53.79 -7.11 -27.57
CA PRO A 332 -54.07 -7.71 -28.87
C PRO A 332 -53.72 -6.70 -29.97
N THR A 333 -52.65 -7.01 -30.72
CA THR A 333 -52.29 -6.34 -31.95
C THR A 333 -53.43 -6.51 -32.93
N ARG A 334 -54.23 -5.45 -33.07
CA ARG A 334 -55.22 -5.28 -34.12
C ARG A 334 -54.47 -5.23 -35.46
N SER A 335 -54.70 -6.28 -36.24
CA SER A 335 -54.34 -6.41 -37.64
C SER A 335 -55.00 -5.31 -38.49
N SER A 336 -54.18 -4.53 -39.19
CA SER A 336 -54.49 -3.81 -40.44
C SER A 336 -53.13 -3.43 -41.06
N SER A 337 -52.56 -4.25 -41.95
CA SER A 337 -52.74 -4.28 -43.42
C SER A 337 -52.12 -3.05 -44.15
N PRO A 338 -51.51 -3.25 -45.35
CA PRO A 338 -50.39 -2.45 -45.86
C PRO A 338 -50.80 -1.43 -46.93
N GLU A 339 -49.96 -0.41 -47.19
CA GLU A 339 -49.78 0.28 -48.49
C GLU A 339 -48.70 1.38 -48.32
N SER A 340 -47.51 1.19 -48.90
CA SER A 340 -47.06 1.80 -50.17
C SER A 340 -46.88 3.33 -50.12
N PHE A 341 -45.65 3.79 -49.91
CA PHE A 341 -45.18 5.01 -50.56
C PHE A 341 -43.66 5.03 -50.68
N THR A 342 -43.19 4.77 -51.89
CA THR A 342 -41.83 5.01 -52.36
C THR A 342 -41.58 6.52 -52.47
N LYS A 343 -40.58 7.04 -51.78
CA LYS A 343 -40.00 8.35 -52.11
C LYS A 343 -38.48 8.29 -51.91
N PRO A 344 -37.67 8.50 -52.97
CA PRO A 344 -36.22 8.55 -52.84
C PRO A 344 -35.83 9.94 -52.32
N MET A 345 -35.19 10.00 -51.15
CA MET A 345 -34.53 11.21 -50.68
C MET A 345 -33.03 11.18 -51.06
N PRO A 346 -32.45 12.34 -51.39
CA PRO A 346 -31.08 12.43 -51.89
C PRO A 346 -30.06 12.32 -50.76
N ALA A 347 -28.91 11.77 -51.11
CA ALA A 347 -27.78 11.54 -50.23
C ALA A 347 -27.25 12.83 -49.56
N PRO A 348 -26.94 12.81 -48.26
CA PRO A 348 -26.20 13.90 -47.63
C PRO A 348 -24.70 13.74 -47.88
N HIS A 349 -24.08 14.80 -48.41
CA HIS A 349 -22.63 14.94 -48.52
C HIS A 349 -21.94 14.86 -47.13
N PRO A 350 -20.77 14.23 -47.02
CA PRO A 350 -19.96 14.30 -45.81
C PRO A 350 -19.30 15.68 -45.68
N ALA A 351 -19.67 16.43 -44.64
CA ALA A 351 -18.93 17.60 -44.22
C ALA A 351 -17.59 17.20 -43.56
N PRO A 352 -16.54 18.03 -43.67
CA PRO A 352 -15.21 17.70 -43.19
C PRO A 352 -15.16 17.61 -41.66
N ILE A 353 -14.62 16.50 -41.17
CA ILE A 353 -14.27 16.27 -39.77
C ILE A 353 -13.21 17.31 -39.38
N LYS A 354 -13.64 18.36 -38.69
CA LYS A 354 -12.74 19.17 -37.87
C LYS A 354 -12.43 18.32 -36.64
N THR A 355 -11.20 17.86 -36.53
CA THR A 355 -10.60 17.30 -35.32
C THR A 355 -10.57 18.39 -34.24
N ALA A 356 -11.72 18.59 -33.59
CA ALA A 356 -11.76 19.25 -32.29
C ALA A 356 -11.23 18.24 -31.28
N ALA A 357 -10.07 18.57 -30.70
CA ALA A 357 -9.54 17.89 -29.53
C ALA A 357 -10.60 17.92 -28.42
N GLU A 358 -11.27 16.79 -28.22
CA GLU A 358 -12.24 16.58 -27.17
C GLU A 358 -11.48 16.46 -25.85
N ASN A 359 -11.26 17.61 -25.21
CA ASN A 359 -10.91 17.67 -23.80
C ASN A 359 -12.15 17.21 -23.02
N VAL A 360 -12.18 15.93 -22.68
CA VAL A 360 -13.13 15.35 -21.74
C VAL A 360 -12.86 15.94 -20.36
N TRP A 361 -13.65 16.95 -19.97
CA TRP A 361 -13.69 17.45 -18.60
C TRP A 361 -14.51 16.48 -17.76
N ILE A 362 -13.84 15.53 -17.10
CA ILE A 362 -14.45 14.78 -16.00
C ILE A 362 -14.52 15.73 -14.80
N THR A 363 -15.67 16.36 -14.59
CA THR A 363 -15.98 17.09 -13.36
C THR A 363 -16.28 16.11 -12.23
N ASN A 364 -15.22 15.51 -11.66
CA ASN A 364 -15.32 14.94 -10.32
C ASN A 364 -15.12 16.08 -9.32
N GLY A 365 -16.19 16.43 -8.62
CA GLY A 365 -16.22 17.40 -7.53
C GLY A 365 -15.43 16.92 -6.32
N ASP A 366 -14.11 17.02 -6.38
CA ASP A 366 -13.24 16.88 -5.21
C ASP A 366 -12.07 17.86 -5.35
N SER A 367 -12.25 19.07 -4.82
CA SER A 367 -11.37 20.23 -4.95
C SER A 367 -10.03 20.12 -4.20
N ARG A 368 -9.38 18.95 -4.20
CA ARG A 368 -8.13 18.72 -3.42
C ARG A 368 -7.05 17.91 -4.14
N ARG A 369 -6.88 18.10 -5.45
CA ARG A 369 -5.66 17.63 -6.13
C ARG A 369 -5.16 18.67 -7.12
N SER A 370 -4.03 19.29 -6.79
CA SER A 370 -3.20 20.03 -7.73
C SER A 370 -2.73 19.07 -8.83
N VAL A 371 -3.16 19.31 -10.06
CA VAL A 371 -2.65 18.63 -11.25
C VAL A 371 -1.29 19.26 -11.56
N ILE A 372 -0.21 18.50 -11.36
CA ILE A 372 1.12 18.87 -11.86
C ILE A 372 1.14 18.45 -13.34
N SER A 373 0.93 19.40 -14.24
CA SER A 373 1.23 19.21 -15.66
C SER A 373 2.75 19.30 -15.85
N VAL A 374 3.39 18.17 -16.14
CA VAL A 374 4.77 18.15 -16.62
C VAL A 374 4.73 18.23 -18.14
N ASP A 375 4.99 19.41 -18.69
CA ASP A 375 5.30 19.56 -20.11
C ASP A 375 6.66 18.90 -20.38
N ILE A 376 6.63 17.71 -20.98
CA ILE A 376 7.83 17.08 -21.55
C ILE A 376 8.06 17.74 -22.91
N ALA A 377 8.61 18.96 -22.88
CA ALA A 377 9.19 19.55 -24.07
C ALA A 377 10.40 18.70 -24.50
N LYS A 378 10.33 18.26 -25.75
CA LYS A 378 11.25 17.37 -26.45
C LYS A 378 12.65 18.01 -26.57
N ALA A 379 13.52 17.83 -25.58
CA ALA A 379 14.93 18.20 -25.68
C ALA A 379 15.76 17.03 -26.22
N GLN A 380 15.79 16.90 -27.54
CA GLN A 380 16.81 16.11 -28.25
C GLN A 380 18.03 17.01 -28.45
N GLN A 381 19.04 16.92 -27.59
CA GLN A 381 20.42 17.23 -27.99
C GLN A 381 21.40 16.21 -27.38
N PRO A 382 22.28 15.60 -28.19
CA PRO A 382 23.30 14.69 -27.70
C PRO A 382 24.45 15.46 -27.03
N ILE A 383 24.82 15.01 -25.83
CA ILE A 383 26.00 15.47 -25.10
C ILE A 383 27.24 15.08 -25.91
N ARG A 384 27.97 16.07 -26.45
CA ARG A 384 29.33 15.88 -26.94
C ARG A 384 30.30 16.09 -25.78
N VAL A 385 30.97 15.02 -25.37
CA VAL A 385 32.11 15.11 -24.45
C VAL A 385 33.34 15.36 -25.31
N ASN A 386 33.88 16.58 -25.25
CA ASN A 386 35.24 16.84 -25.73
C ASN A 386 36.19 16.46 -24.60
N VAL A 387 37.02 15.45 -24.85
CA VAL A 387 38.21 15.17 -24.06
C VAL A 387 39.32 16.07 -24.62
N VAL A 388 39.87 16.92 -23.75
CA VAL A 388 41.12 17.67 -24.00
C VAL A 388 42.17 17.15 -23.04
#